data_AF-A0A2V7M9N4-F1
#
_entry.id   AF-A0A2V7M9N4-F1
#
_cell.length_a   1.000
_cell.length_b   1.000
_cell.length_c   1.000
_cell.angle_alpha   90.00
_cell.angle_beta   90.00
_cell.angle_gamma   90.00
#
_symmetry.space_group_name_H-M   'P 1'
#
loop_
_entity.id
_entity.type
_entity.pdbx_description
1 polymer ?
#
loop_
_entity_poly.entity_id
_entity_poly.type
_entity_poly.pdbx_seq_one_letter_code
_entity_poly.pdbx_strand_id
1 'polypeptide(L)'
;MAYTSEIEKLEKRWAENPKGRNFAPLADAYRKAGELDRAIELCTAGLERHPDYVSAHIVFGRCLIDQKNDAGASDVFRKVLTLDPENVLALKILAEIAERGGRFGEAADWLSHLLSADPMNGDAAEALARAKSKAAQSAPKQTPEPVARLVLEAAPHSPPQPQRDLVIEHASEEPTSPSLDVRGTPADIETFDGTLDFNAVAHSAAKADGIEVQEEVELKP
;
A
#
# COMPACT_ATOMS: atom_id res chain seq x y z
N MET A 1 9.86 15.67 -33.29
CA MET A 1 9.00 16.87 -33.45
C MET A 1 7.56 16.66 -32.98
N ALA A 2 7.00 15.44 -32.93
CA ALA A 2 5.64 15.23 -32.41
C ALA A 2 5.52 15.49 -30.90
N TYR A 3 6.47 15.01 -30.10
CA TYR A 3 6.45 15.20 -28.63
C TYR A 3 6.62 16.67 -28.22
N THR A 4 7.47 17.42 -28.91
CA THR A 4 7.71 18.84 -28.61
C THR A 4 6.44 19.68 -28.79
N SER A 5 5.68 19.46 -29.87
CA SER A 5 4.42 20.19 -30.09
C SER A 5 3.32 19.81 -29.08
N GLU A 6 3.31 18.56 -28.60
CA GLU A 6 2.36 18.12 -27.58
C GLU A 6 2.71 18.67 -26.19
N ILE A 7 4.01 18.66 -25.84
CA ILE A 7 4.51 19.24 -24.58
C ILE A 7 4.17 20.73 -24.51
N GLU A 8 4.40 21.52 -25.55
CA GLU A 8 4.08 22.96 -25.57
C GLU A 8 2.59 23.24 -25.30
N LYS A 9 1.68 22.42 -25.86
CA LYS A 9 0.24 22.54 -25.62
C LYS A 9 -0.11 22.22 -24.16
N LEU A 10 0.50 21.16 -23.62
CA LEU A 10 0.27 20.72 -22.26
C LEU A 10 0.86 21.70 -21.23
N GLU A 11 2.02 22.30 -21.52
CA GLU A 11 2.62 23.38 -20.74
C GLU A 11 1.73 24.61 -20.69
N LYS A 12 1.18 25.02 -21.84
CA LYS A 12 0.22 26.13 -21.90
C LYS A 12 -1.01 25.84 -21.03
N ARG A 13 -1.58 24.64 -21.15
CA ARG A 13 -2.73 24.21 -20.34
C ARG A 13 -2.41 24.16 -18.85
N TRP A 14 -1.19 23.76 -18.50
CA TRP A 14 -0.71 23.78 -17.11
C TRP A 14 -0.53 25.20 -16.60
N ALA A 15 0.02 26.11 -17.41
CA ALA A 15 0.19 27.51 -17.06
C ALA A 15 -1.14 28.25 -16.84
N GLU A 16 -2.18 27.89 -17.60
CA GLU A 16 -3.54 28.42 -17.43
C GLU A 16 -4.19 27.94 -16.12
N ASN A 17 -3.87 26.72 -15.64
CA ASN A 17 -4.39 26.19 -14.38
C ASN A 17 -3.35 25.35 -13.61
N PRO A 18 -2.34 25.99 -12.97
CA PRO A 18 -1.24 25.31 -12.30
C PRO A 18 -1.65 24.66 -10.97
N LYS A 19 -2.90 24.85 -10.54
CA LYS A 19 -3.46 24.21 -9.35
C LYS A 19 -4.32 22.99 -9.68
N GLY A 20 -4.59 22.73 -10.96
CA GLY A 20 -5.41 21.61 -11.40
C GLY A 20 -4.69 20.26 -11.33
N ARG A 21 -5.42 19.18 -11.67
CA ARG A 21 -4.86 17.83 -11.84
C ARG A 21 -4.30 17.57 -13.25
N ASN A 22 -4.15 18.62 -14.07
CA ASN A 22 -3.76 18.51 -15.47
C ASN A 22 -2.24 18.33 -15.68
N PHE A 23 -1.44 18.17 -14.62
CA PHE A 23 0.01 17.97 -14.74
C PHE A 23 0.40 16.53 -15.12
N ALA A 24 -0.43 15.52 -14.82
CA ALA A 24 -0.07 14.12 -15.08
C ALA A 24 0.16 13.80 -16.58
N PRO A 25 -0.68 14.30 -17.53
CA PRO A 25 -0.40 14.15 -18.96
C PRO A 25 0.88 14.86 -19.41
N LEU A 26 1.18 16.04 -18.85
CA LEU A 26 2.41 16.78 -19.14
C LEU A 26 3.64 16.01 -18.64
N ALA A 27 3.58 15.46 -17.43
CA ALA A 27 4.66 14.63 -16.89
C ALA A 27 4.88 13.36 -17.72
N ASP A 28 3.82 12.68 -18.20
CA ASP A 28 3.99 11.52 -19.09
C ASP A 28 4.58 11.92 -20.45
N ALA A 29 4.28 13.12 -20.95
CA ALA A 29 4.88 13.65 -22.16
C ALA A 29 6.38 13.94 -21.97
N TYR A 30 6.78 14.59 -20.87
CA TYR A 30 8.20 14.76 -20.52
C TYR A 30 8.92 13.42 -20.38
N ARG A 31 8.30 12.43 -19.72
CA ARG A 31 8.84 11.08 -19.59
C ARG A 31 9.10 10.44 -20.96
N LYS A 32 8.13 10.53 -21.89
CA LYS A 32 8.26 10.03 -23.27
C LYS A 32 9.32 10.77 -24.09
N ALA A 33 9.55 12.05 -23.79
CA ALA A 33 10.61 12.85 -24.40
C ALA A 33 12.01 12.57 -23.82
N GLY A 34 12.11 11.77 -22.76
CA GLY A 34 13.36 11.49 -22.05
C GLY A 34 13.75 12.56 -21.02
N GLU A 35 12.91 13.58 -20.83
CA GLU A 35 13.10 14.65 -19.84
C GLU A 35 12.63 14.17 -18.46
N LEU A 36 13.25 13.10 -17.95
CA LEU A 36 12.84 12.42 -16.73
C LEU A 36 12.88 13.32 -15.49
N ASP A 37 13.90 14.18 -15.38
CA ASP A 37 14.04 15.08 -14.23
C ASP A 37 12.88 16.08 -14.15
N ARG A 38 12.51 16.71 -15.28
CA ARG A 38 11.34 17.60 -15.35
C ARG A 38 10.04 16.87 -15.06
N ALA A 39 9.90 15.64 -15.56
CA ALA A 39 8.72 14.81 -15.29
C ALA A 39 8.56 14.53 -13.79
N ILE A 40 9.66 14.22 -13.10
CA ILE A 40 9.68 13.98 -11.67
C ILE A 40 9.36 15.24 -10.89
N GLU A 41 10.02 16.36 -11.18
CA GLU A 41 9.77 17.65 -10.52
C GLU A 41 8.30 18.09 -10.66
N LEU A 42 7.72 17.91 -11.85
CA LEU A 42 6.32 18.23 -12.08
C LEU A 42 5.38 17.31 -11.30
N CYS A 43 5.68 16.02 -11.25
CA CYS A 43 4.92 15.05 -10.48
C CYS A 43 4.99 15.34 -8.98
N THR A 44 6.17 15.64 -8.42
CA THR A 44 6.34 15.93 -6.99
C THR A 44 5.55 17.17 -6.61
N ALA A 45 5.73 18.29 -7.33
CA ALA A 45 5.01 19.53 -7.07
C ALA A 45 3.48 19.40 -7.24
N GLY A 46 3.03 18.57 -8.20
CA GLY A 46 1.62 18.30 -8.41
C GLY A 46 1.00 17.41 -7.33
N LEU A 47 1.73 16.38 -6.89
CA LEU A 47 1.30 15.43 -5.86
C LEU A 47 1.32 16.03 -4.45
N GLU A 48 2.15 17.04 -4.18
CA GLU A 48 2.08 17.84 -2.94
C GLU A 48 0.71 18.51 -2.77
N ARG A 49 0.05 18.87 -3.88
CA ARG A 49 -1.26 19.52 -3.89
C ARG A 49 -2.42 18.53 -4.01
N HIS A 50 -2.18 17.41 -4.70
CA HIS A 50 -3.19 16.37 -4.97
C HIS A 50 -2.62 14.99 -4.59
N PRO A 51 -2.47 14.70 -3.28
CA PRO A 51 -1.81 13.48 -2.80
C PRO A 51 -2.59 12.20 -3.07
N ASP A 52 -3.89 12.32 -3.36
CA ASP A 52 -4.83 11.25 -3.70
C ASP A 52 -4.92 10.99 -5.21
N TYR A 53 -4.15 11.70 -6.03
CA TYR A 53 -4.27 11.58 -7.49
C TYR A 53 -3.54 10.35 -8.03
N VAL A 54 -4.26 9.22 -8.08
CA VAL A 54 -3.77 7.90 -8.52
C VAL A 54 -3.03 7.95 -9.87
N SER A 55 -3.61 8.59 -10.89
CA SER A 55 -2.99 8.63 -12.22
C SER A 55 -1.64 9.37 -12.22
N ALA A 56 -1.49 10.40 -11.39
CA ALA A 56 -0.21 11.09 -11.23
C ALA A 56 0.83 10.21 -10.53
N HIS A 57 0.45 9.47 -9.49
CA HIS A 57 1.35 8.49 -8.85
C HIS A 57 1.81 7.40 -9.83
N ILE A 58 0.93 6.92 -10.71
CA ILE A 58 1.31 5.96 -11.76
C ILE A 58 2.36 6.56 -12.70
N VAL A 59 2.16 7.79 -13.17
CA VAL A 59 3.13 8.46 -14.05
C VAL A 59 4.45 8.70 -13.31
N PHE A 60 4.40 9.13 -12.06
CA PHE A 60 5.58 9.35 -11.23
C PHE A 60 6.39 8.06 -11.01
N GLY A 61 5.72 6.97 -10.65
CA GLY A 61 6.33 5.65 -10.51
C GLY A 61 6.99 5.18 -11.81
N ARG A 62 6.35 5.40 -12.97
CA ARG A 62 6.95 5.09 -14.29
C ARG A 62 8.19 5.94 -14.59
N CYS A 63 8.19 7.21 -14.22
CA CYS A 63 9.38 8.06 -14.36
C CYS A 63 10.55 7.52 -13.52
N LEU A 64 10.28 7.04 -12.31
CA LEU A 64 11.30 6.44 -11.43
C LEU A 64 11.84 5.12 -11.97
N ILE A 65 10.99 4.27 -12.56
CA ILE A 65 11.42 3.07 -13.29
C ILE A 65 12.34 3.43 -14.45
N ASP A 66 11.98 4.43 -15.25
CA ASP A 66 12.79 4.87 -16.40
C ASP A 66 14.15 5.46 -15.93
N GLN A 67 14.20 6.06 -14.73
CA GLN A 67 15.45 6.47 -14.05
C GLN A 67 16.24 5.33 -13.41
N LYS A 68 15.75 4.09 -13.46
CA LYS A 68 16.30 2.91 -12.77
C LYS A 68 16.27 3.02 -11.23
N ASN A 69 15.42 3.90 -10.69
CA ASN A 69 15.18 4.02 -9.26
C ASN A 69 14.03 3.08 -8.85
N ASP A 70 14.30 1.78 -8.87
CA ASP A 70 13.32 0.73 -8.54
C ASP A 70 12.83 0.84 -7.08
N ALA A 71 13.68 1.31 -6.16
CA ALA A 71 13.32 1.52 -4.76
C ALA A 71 12.25 2.61 -4.62
N GLY A 72 12.51 3.81 -5.15
CA GLY A 72 11.55 4.90 -5.13
C GLY A 72 10.27 4.56 -5.89
N ALA A 73 10.38 3.86 -7.02
CA ALA A 73 9.21 3.40 -7.76
C ALA A 73 8.32 2.49 -6.90
N SER A 74 8.93 1.56 -6.15
CA SER A 74 8.20 0.64 -5.26
C SER A 74 7.36 1.39 -4.22
N ASP A 75 7.92 2.43 -3.61
CA ASP A 75 7.21 3.24 -2.60
C ASP A 75 6.01 3.97 -3.22
N VAL A 76 6.18 4.54 -4.42
CA VAL A 76 5.10 5.22 -5.14
C VAL A 76 3.99 4.24 -5.55
N PHE A 77 4.34 3.06 -6.07
CA PHE A 77 3.32 2.06 -6.44
C PHE A 77 2.63 1.44 -5.23
N ARG A 78 3.32 1.30 -4.08
CA ARG A 78 2.64 0.96 -2.82
C ARG A 78 1.64 2.03 -2.42
N LYS A 79 1.95 3.31 -2.61
CA LYS A 79 0.98 4.40 -2.39
C LYS A 79 -0.22 4.29 -3.33
N VAL A 80 -0.01 3.94 -4.60
CA VAL A 80 -1.11 3.64 -5.53
C VAL A 80 -2.02 2.55 -4.96
N LEU A 81 -1.46 1.45 -4.46
CA LEU A 81 -2.26 0.38 -3.85
C LEU A 81 -2.99 0.78 -2.56
N THR A 82 -2.50 1.79 -1.82
CA THR A 82 -3.26 2.34 -0.68
C THR A 82 -4.50 3.12 -1.12
N LEU A 83 -4.48 3.69 -2.33
CA LEU A 83 -5.59 4.46 -2.89
C LEU A 83 -6.53 3.57 -3.71
N ASP A 84 -5.96 2.60 -4.43
CA ASP A 84 -6.64 1.66 -5.31
C ASP A 84 -6.01 0.25 -5.16
N PRO A 85 -6.51 -0.57 -4.21
CA PRO A 85 -5.93 -1.87 -3.88
C PRO A 85 -5.94 -2.89 -5.02
N GLU A 86 -6.87 -2.73 -5.97
CA GLU A 86 -7.07 -3.64 -7.11
C GLU A 86 -6.38 -3.14 -8.38
N ASN A 87 -5.51 -2.13 -8.26
CA ASN A 87 -4.82 -1.57 -9.41
C ASN A 87 -3.85 -2.59 -10.04
N VAL A 88 -4.32 -3.24 -11.10
CA VAL A 88 -3.59 -4.29 -11.82
C VAL A 88 -2.21 -3.81 -12.28
N LEU A 89 -2.10 -2.56 -12.73
CA LEU A 89 -0.83 -1.99 -13.19
C LEU A 89 0.17 -1.86 -12.03
N ALA A 90 -0.25 -1.35 -10.87
CA ALA A 90 0.62 -1.22 -9.71
C ALA A 90 1.07 -2.58 -9.16
N LEU A 91 0.15 -3.55 -9.06
CA LEU A 91 0.47 -4.93 -8.66
C LEU A 91 1.49 -5.56 -9.60
N LYS A 92 1.32 -5.37 -10.91
CA LYS A 92 2.23 -5.88 -11.92
C LYS A 92 3.63 -5.26 -11.80
N ILE A 93 3.71 -3.93 -11.71
CA ILE A 93 5.00 -3.25 -11.63
C ILE A 93 5.75 -3.62 -10.34
N LEU A 94 5.05 -3.74 -9.20
CA LEU A 94 5.67 -4.17 -7.93
C LEU A 94 6.23 -5.59 -8.02
N ALA A 95 5.50 -6.51 -8.66
CA ALA A 95 6.01 -7.85 -8.93
C ALA A 95 7.28 -7.81 -9.80
N GLU A 96 7.26 -7.04 -10.89
CA GLU A 96 8.41 -6.89 -11.79
C GLU A 96 9.64 -6.28 -11.08
N ILE A 97 9.44 -5.31 -10.19
CA ILE A 97 10.52 -4.73 -9.38
C ILE A 97 11.06 -5.77 -8.39
N ALA A 98 10.18 -6.53 -7.73
CA ALA A 98 10.58 -7.58 -6.79
C ALA A 98 11.38 -8.70 -7.50
N GLU A 99 10.96 -9.11 -8.69
CA GLU A 99 11.70 -10.07 -9.53
C GLU A 99 13.09 -9.54 -9.92
N ARG A 100 13.19 -8.28 -10.33
CA ARG A 100 14.48 -7.63 -10.64
C ARG A 100 15.41 -7.56 -9.43
N GLY A 101 14.84 -7.37 -8.24
CA GLY A 101 15.57 -7.39 -6.97
C GLY A 101 15.88 -8.78 -6.43
N GLY A 102 15.54 -9.86 -7.14
CA GLY A 102 15.73 -11.25 -6.68
C GLY A 102 14.78 -11.67 -5.54
N ARG A 103 13.81 -10.83 -5.17
CA ARG A 103 12.82 -11.09 -4.12
C ARG A 103 11.64 -11.87 -4.70
N PHE A 104 11.90 -13.10 -5.12
CA PHE A 104 10.90 -13.93 -5.82
C PHE A 104 9.70 -14.32 -4.94
N GLY A 105 9.87 -14.36 -3.61
CA GLY A 105 8.75 -14.56 -2.67
C GLY A 105 7.76 -13.41 -2.73
N GLU A 106 8.25 -12.18 -2.51
CA GLU A 106 7.44 -10.96 -2.61
C GLU A 106 6.79 -10.81 -4.00
N ALA A 107 7.51 -11.13 -5.07
CA ALA A 107 6.96 -11.12 -6.43
C ALA A 107 5.77 -12.09 -6.58
N ALA A 108 5.86 -13.31 -6.02
CA ALA A 108 4.78 -14.28 -6.07
C ALA A 108 3.55 -13.82 -5.28
N ASP A 109 3.74 -13.11 -4.17
CA ASP A 109 2.65 -12.53 -3.40
C ASP A 109 1.91 -11.47 -4.24
N TRP A 110 2.63 -10.48 -4.80
CA TRP A 110 2.04 -9.44 -5.64
C TRP A 110 1.28 -10.01 -6.86
N LEU A 111 1.83 -11.05 -7.50
CA LEU A 111 1.18 -11.73 -8.62
C LEU A 111 -0.07 -12.52 -8.19
N SER A 112 -0.07 -13.07 -6.97
CA SER A 112 -1.25 -13.74 -6.42
C SER A 112 -2.38 -12.73 -6.16
N HIS A 113 -2.05 -11.54 -5.67
CA HIS A 113 -3.01 -10.44 -5.55
C HIS A 113 -3.53 -9.99 -6.92
N LEU A 114 -2.63 -9.87 -7.92
CA LEU A 114 -3.02 -9.52 -9.28
C LEU A 114 -4.03 -10.52 -9.86
N LEU A 115 -3.79 -11.82 -9.73
CA LEU A 115 -4.71 -12.86 -10.19
C LEU A 115 -6.02 -12.92 -9.40
N SER A 116 -6.04 -12.37 -8.18
CA SER A 116 -7.27 -12.24 -7.41
C SER A 116 -8.15 -11.11 -7.96
N ALA A 117 -7.53 -10.00 -8.41
CA ALA A 117 -8.21 -8.87 -9.05
C ALA A 117 -8.57 -9.15 -10.52
N ASP A 118 -7.69 -9.83 -11.26
CA ASP A 118 -7.87 -10.22 -12.66
C ASP A 118 -7.52 -11.71 -12.88
N PRO A 119 -8.48 -12.62 -12.66
CA PRO A 119 -8.26 -14.05 -12.80
C PRO A 119 -7.95 -14.52 -14.22
N MET A 120 -8.23 -13.71 -15.24
CA MET A 120 -8.00 -14.06 -16.66
C MET A 120 -6.62 -13.59 -17.16
N ASN A 121 -5.79 -13.03 -16.28
CA ASN A 121 -4.47 -12.54 -16.65
C ASN A 121 -3.46 -13.67 -16.86
N GLY A 122 -3.38 -14.17 -18.11
CA GLY A 122 -2.47 -15.26 -18.48
C GLY A 122 -0.99 -14.93 -18.21
N ASP A 123 -0.57 -13.69 -18.48
CA ASP A 123 0.79 -13.22 -18.22
C ASP A 123 1.14 -13.29 -16.72
N ALA A 124 0.22 -12.89 -15.85
CA ALA A 124 0.44 -12.94 -14.40
C ALA A 124 0.47 -14.37 -13.86
N ALA A 125 -0.35 -15.28 -14.42
CA ALA A 125 -0.32 -16.69 -14.06
C ALA A 125 1.03 -17.33 -14.41
N GLU A 126 1.55 -17.03 -15.59
CA GLU A 126 2.88 -17.51 -16.01
C GLU A 126 3.99 -16.90 -15.15
N ALA A 127 3.93 -15.59 -14.90
CA ALA A 127 4.88 -14.91 -14.03
C ALA A 127 4.88 -15.50 -12.62
N LEU A 128 3.71 -15.84 -12.07
CA LEU A 128 3.59 -16.42 -10.73
C LEU A 128 4.24 -17.80 -10.67
N ALA A 129 4.03 -18.63 -11.68
CA ALA A 129 4.66 -19.94 -11.77
C ALA A 129 6.19 -19.83 -11.85
N ARG A 130 6.71 -18.87 -12.64
CA ARG A 130 8.14 -18.59 -12.73
C ARG A 130 8.71 -18.06 -11.41
N ALA A 131 8.04 -17.11 -10.77
CA ALA A 131 8.45 -16.53 -9.49
C ALA A 131 8.50 -17.58 -8.39
N LYS A 132 7.47 -18.41 -8.24
CA LYS A 132 7.45 -19.52 -7.26
C LYS A 132 8.55 -20.53 -7.51
N SER A 133 8.81 -20.88 -8.78
CA SER A 133 9.88 -21.81 -9.14
C SER A 133 11.26 -21.26 -8.75
N LYS A 134 11.51 -19.97 -9.01
CA LYS A 134 12.76 -19.30 -8.60
C LYS A 134 12.88 -19.14 -7.10
N ALA A 135 11.78 -18.84 -6.40
CA ALA A 135 11.75 -18.80 -4.94
C ALA A 135 12.10 -20.16 -4.31
N ALA A 136 11.55 -21.25 -4.84
CA ALA A 136 11.86 -22.61 -4.39
C ALA A 136 13.31 -23.05 -4.68
N GLN A 137 13.91 -22.56 -5.77
CA GLN A 137 15.32 -22.79 -6.10
C GLN A 137 16.27 -21.95 -5.24
N SER A 138 15.82 -20.77 -4.80
CA SER A 138 16.59 -19.84 -3.97
C SER A 138 16.46 -20.14 -2.47
N ALA A 139 15.41 -20.87 -2.07
CA ALA A 139 15.34 -21.47 -0.74
C ALA A 139 16.41 -22.57 -0.65
N PRO A 140 17.29 -22.56 0.37
CA PRO A 140 18.15 -23.71 0.61
C PRO A 140 17.23 -24.92 0.76
N LYS A 141 17.49 -25.98 -0.02
CA LYS A 141 16.81 -27.26 0.11
C LYS A 141 16.72 -27.59 1.60
N GLN A 142 15.55 -27.40 2.19
CA GLN A 142 15.18 -28.14 3.38
C GLN A 142 15.09 -29.57 2.87
N THR A 143 16.22 -30.27 2.91
CA THR A 143 16.23 -31.72 2.91
C THR A 143 15.19 -32.12 3.95
N PRO A 144 14.10 -32.81 3.58
CA PRO A 144 13.31 -33.48 4.59
C PRO A 144 14.27 -34.45 5.26
N GLU A 145 14.69 -34.19 6.50
CA GLU A 145 15.31 -35.24 7.29
C GLU A 145 14.31 -36.39 7.28
N PRO A 146 14.70 -37.58 6.79
CA PRO A 146 13.85 -38.74 6.92
C PRO A 146 13.91 -39.11 8.39
N VAL A 147 12.96 -38.62 9.19
CA VAL A 147 12.77 -39.16 10.54
C VAL A 147 12.26 -40.58 10.34
N ALA A 148 13.23 -41.49 10.32
CA ALA A 148 13.03 -42.90 10.11
C ALA A 148 12.01 -43.41 11.12
N ARG A 149 10.93 -43.93 10.55
CA ARG A 149 10.03 -44.89 11.19
C ARG A 149 10.86 -46.06 11.73
N LEU A 150 11.07 -46.10 13.04
CA LEU A 150 11.54 -47.27 13.80
C LEU A 150 10.62 -47.41 15.02
N VAL A 151 9.49 -48.10 14.83
CA VAL A 151 9.21 -49.46 15.32
C VAL A 151 8.65 -49.45 16.75
N LEU A 152 7.36 -49.81 16.80
CA LEU A 152 6.68 -50.37 17.97
C LEU A 152 7.48 -51.58 18.47
N GLU A 153 7.96 -51.56 19.71
CA GLU A 153 8.16 -52.80 20.45
C GLU A 153 7.79 -52.59 21.94
N ALA A 154 6.65 -53.17 22.31
CA ALA A 154 6.27 -53.44 23.69
C ALA A 154 7.23 -54.51 24.25
N ALA A 155 7.75 -54.45 25.48
CA ALA A 155 7.06 -54.70 26.76
C ALA A 155 8.15 -54.74 27.90
N PRO A 156 7.90 -55.26 29.14
CA PRO A 156 7.63 -54.50 30.37
C PRO A 156 8.63 -54.78 31.55
N HIS A 157 8.33 -54.22 32.75
CA HIS A 157 8.91 -54.50 34.10
C HIS A 157 10.30 -53.88 34.39
N SER A 158 10.56 -53.16 35.51
CA SER A 158 10.22 -53.39 36.93
C SER A 158 10.55 -52.14 37.82
N PRO A 159 10.26 -52.12 39.16
CA PRO A 159 9.51 -51.06 39.88
C PRO A 159 10.36 -50.09 40.79
N PRO A 160 9.74 -49.18 41.60
CA PRO A 160 10.38 -47.97 42.17
C PRO A 160 10.86 -48.12 43.63
N GLN A 161 11.74 -47.23 44.08
CA GLN A 161 12.16 -47.04 45.49
C GLN A 161 12.59 -45.57 45.74
N PRO A 162 12.64 -45.06 47.00
CA PRO A 162 11.50 -44.48 47.71
C PRO A 162 11.76 -43.01 48.12
N GLN A 163 10.68 -42.29 48.46
CA GLN A 163 10.75 -40.96 49.09
C GLN A 163 11.34 -41.01 50.50
N ARG A 164 12.06 -39.95 50.88
CA ARG A 164 12.12 -39.40 52.25
C ARG A 164 11.79 -37.90 52.10
N ASP A 165 10.60 -37.48 52.50
CA ASP A 165 10.28 -36.93 53.84
C ASP A 165 11.18 -35.74 54.18
N LEU A 166 10.73 -34.56 54.58
CA LEU A 166 9.42 -33.90 54.74
C LEU A 166 9.82 -32.47 55.19
N VAL A 167 9.07 -31.43 54.84
CA VAL A 167 8.65 -30.32 55.74
C VAL A 167 7.99 -29.25 54.89
N ILE A 168 6.75 -28.97 55.29
CA ILE A 168 5.84 -27.96 54.81
C ILE A 168 6.16 -26.68 55.60
N GLU A 169 6.30 -25.55 54.92
CA GLU A 169 5.76 -24.29 55.44
C GLU A 169 5.01 -23.57 54.32
N HIS A 170 3.68 -23.59 54.45
CA HIS A 170 2.81 -22.58 53.88
C HIS A 170 2.98 -21.31 54.72
N ALA A 171 3.44 -20.24 54.11
CA ALA A 171 3.15 -18.89 54.56
C ALA A 171 2.64 -18.10 53.36
N SER A 172 1.36 -17.79 53.44
CA SER A 172 0.62 -16.95 52.50
C SER A 172 1.25 -15.56 52.42
N GLU A 173 1.57 -15.09 51.22
CA GLU A 173 1.70 -13.66 50.96
C GLU A 173 0.84 -13.27 49.76
N GLU A 174 -0.02 -12.29 50.02
CA GLU A 174 -1.04 -11.74 49.15
C GLU A 174 -0.46 -10.98 47.94
N PRO A 175 -1.23 -10.81 46.85
CA PRO A 175 -0.77 -10.11 45.66
C PRO A 175 -0.81 -8.58 45.89
N THR A 176 0.32 -7.97 46.24
CA THR A 176 0.45 -6.51 46.23
C THR A 176 0.71 -5.96 44.83
N SER A 177 -0.24 -5.17 44.35
CA SER A 177 -0.15 -4.37 43.13
C SER A 177 0.98 -3.33 43.22
N PRO A 178 1.72 -3.04 42.13
CA PRO A 178 2.66 -1.93 42.12
C PRO A 178 1.89 -0.60 42.03
N SER A 179 1.93 0.16 43.13
CA SER A 179 1.44 1.53 43.21
C SER A 179 2.39 2.48 42.46
N LEU A 180 1.86 3.27 41.54
CA LEU A 180 2.56 4.31 40.80
C LEU A 180 2.65 5.58 41.67
N ASP A 181 3.84 5.87 42.18
CA ASP A 181 4.16 7.15 42.81
C ASP A 181 4.31 8.25 41.73
N VAL A 182 3.24 9.01 41.49
CA VAL A 182 3.30 10.28 40.75
C VAL A 182 3.40 11.42 41.76
N ARG A 183 4.63 11.86 42.05
CA ARG A 183 4.88 13.16 42.68
C ARG A 183 5.10 14.20 41.59
N GLY A 184 4.00 14.83 41.18
CA GLY A 184 4.00 16.07 40.38
C GLY A 184 3.19 17.13 41.14
N THR A 185 3.81 18.27 41.38
CA THR A 185 3.26 19.45 42.07
C THR A 185 2.01 20.01 41.35
N PRO A 186 1.00 20.55 42.08
CA PRO A 186 -0.21 21.07 41.47
C PRO A 186 0.00 22.55 41.10
N ALA A 187 0.12 22.84 39.81
CA ALA A 187 -0.06 24.18 39.29
C ALA A 187 -0.61 24.07 37.86
N ASP A 188 -1.69 24.83 37.61
CA ASP A 188 -2.26 25.13 36.30
C ASP A 188 -3.01 24.00 35.59
N ILE A 189 -4.13 23.58 36.19
CA ILE A 189 -5.26 23.03 35.42
C ILE A 189 -6.17 24.22 35.11
N GLU A 190 -5.96 24.85 33.96
CA GLU A 190 -6.90 25.82 33.42
C GLU A 190 -8.22 25.10 33.10
N THR A 191 -9.24 25.38 33.92
CA THR A 191 -10.65 25.10 33.64
C THR A 191 -11.04 25.73 32.31
N PHE A 192 -11.16 24.91 31.27
CA PHE A 192 -11.76 25.28 30.00
C PHE A 192 -13.29 25.40 30.17
N ASP A 193 -13.77 26.58 30.53
CA ASP A 193 -15.20 26.94 30.60
C ASP A 193 -15.74 27.36 29.22
N GLY A 194 -15.36 26.62 28.18
CA GLY A 194 -15.82 26.84 26.82
C GLY A 194 -17.07 26.02 26.54
N THR A 195 -18.23 26.67 26.47
CA THR A 195 -19.46 26.13 25.88
C THR A 195 -19.15 25.54 24.51
N LEU A 196 -19.23 24.21 24.40
CA LEU A 196 -19.21 23.48 23.14
C LEU A 196 -20.49 23.79 22.36
N ASP A 197 -20.45 24.81 21.52
CA ASP A 197 -21.43 25.02 20.46
C ASP A 197 -21.31 23.87 19.44
N PHE A 198 -22.16 22.86 19.59
CA PHE A 198 -22.35 21.83 18.58
C PHE A 198 -23.03 22.46 17.37
N ASN A 199 -22.25 22.90 16.38
CA ASN A 199 -22.78 23.33 15.10
C ASN A 199 -23.38 22.11 14.36
N ALA A 200 -24.67 21.88 14.59
CA ALA A 200 -25.48 20.90 13.91
C ALA A 200 -25.79 21.39 12.49
N VAL A 201 -24.95 21.02 11.51
CA VAL A 201 -25.33 21.05 10.10
C VAL A 201 -25.14 19.68 9.50
N ALA A 202 -26.03 18.78 9.91
CA ALA A 202 -26.41 17.61 9.12
C ALA A 202 -27.93 17.71 8.92
N HIS A 203 -28.34 18.22 7.75
CA HIS A 203 -29.55 17.88 6.98
C HIS A 203 -29.97 19.06 6.10
N SER A 204 -29.68 18.98 4.80
CA SER A 204 -30.72 19.25 3.79
C SER A 204 -30.27 18.74 2.41
N ALA A 205 -30.39 17.44 2.22
CA ALA A 205 -30.56 16.87 0.89
C ALA A 205 -32.00 16.37 0.80
N ALA A 206 -32.85 17.09 0.06
CA ALA A 206 -33.92 16.56 -0.80
C ALA A 206 -34.95 17.65 -1.18
N LYS A 207 -35.37 17.62 -2.46
CA LYS A 207 -36.47 18.34 -3.15
C LYS A 207 -36.17 19.79 -3.57
N ALA A 208 -36.47 20.25 -4.79
CA ALA A 208 -37.32 19.73 -5.86
C ALA A 208 -37.01 20.42 -7.22
N ASP A 209 -37.39 19.73 -8.30
CA ASP A 209 -37.92 20.21 -9.59
C ASP A 209 -37.21 21.30 -10.43
N GLY A 210 -37.06 21.01 -11.73
CA GLY A 210 -36.86 22.03 -12.76
C GLY A 210 -36.03 21.60 -13.96
N ILE A 211 -36.44 20.54 -14.66
CA ILE A 211 -36.02 20.30 -16.04
C ILE A 211 -36.76 21.31 -16.91
N GLU A 212 -36.08 22.32 -17.44
CA GLU A 212 -36.56 23.08 -18.60
C GLU A 212 -35.52 23.03 -19.72
N VAL A 213 -35.86 22.20 -20.69
CA VAL A 213 -35.29 22.16 -22.03
C VAL A 213 -35.84 23.39 -22.76
N GLN A 214 -34.99 24.34 -23.14
CA GLN A 214 -35.34 25.32 -24.17
C GLN A 214 -34.61 24.95 -25.45
N GLU A 215 -35.37 24.25 -26.29
CA GLU A 215 -35.11 23.98 -27.69
C GLU A 215 -35.48 25.25 -28.47
N GLU A 216 -34.49 26.04 -28.88
CA GLU A 216 -34.71 27.17 -29.79
C GLU A 216 -34.38 26.73 -31.21
N VAL A 217 -35.42 26.31 -31.93
CA VAL A 217 -35.41 26.05 -33.37
C VAL A 217 -35.56 27.38 -34.09
N GLU A 218 -34.46 27.90 -34.63
CA GLU A 218 -34.47 29.06 -35.52
C GLU A 218 -34.79 28.59 -36.96
N LEU A 219 -36.08 28.62 -37.33
CA LEU A 219 -36.53 28.49 -38.72
C LEU A 219 -36.57 29.88 -39.37
N LYS A 220 -35.72 30.11 -40.37
CA LYS A 220 -35.79 31.29 -41.24
C LYS A 220 -36.66 31.02 -42.48
N PRO A 221 -37.39 32.06 -42.96
CA PRO A 221 -38.46 31.96 -43.95
C PRO A 221 -37.99 31.69 -45.38
#